data_AF-A0A143X522-F1
#
_entry.id   AF-A0A143X522-F1
#
_cell.length_a   1.000
_cell.length_b   1.000
_cell.length_c   1.000
_cell.angle_alpha   90.00
_cell.angle_beta   90.00
_cell.angle_gamma   90.00
#
_symmetry.space_group_name_H-M   'P 1'
#
loop_
_entity.id
_entity.type
_entity.pdbx_description
1 polymer ?
#
loop_
_entity_poly.entity_id
_entity_poly.type
_entity_poly.pdbx_seq_one_letter_code
_entity_poly.pdbx_strand_id
1 'polypeptide(L)'
;MLKEELESITDRQPDMVAYPEEALLIGAAESVWNGSDAQIDIGIDVGGKLVAAMSDHLSDTLESVFIIDSDIRHIKRKHSTSEEERGQVAIEPLDFGRMPAVLNEFGTCEYTETDKLGNKKLLLTKSMGDTMCLVTVQRGKRKLEIKTMRKKRLGASC
;
A
#
# COMPACT_ATOMS: atom_id res chain seq x y z
N MET A 1 -40.59 4.80 18.73
CA MET A 1 -40.09 3.62 18.00
C MET A 1 -39.54 4.01 16.62
N LEU A 2 -38.76 5.09 16.53
CA LEU A 2 -38.11 5.57 15.29
C LEU A 2 -36.74 6.23 15.56
N LYS A 3 -36.17 6.04 16.76
CA LYS A 3 -34.86 6.60 17.12
C LYS A 3 -33.74 5.56 17.18
N GLU A 4 -34.08 4.26 17.21
CA GLU A 4 -33.09 3.19 17.38
C GLU A 4 -32.66 2.53 16.05
N GLU A 5 -33.35 2.79 14.94
CA GLU A 5 -32.95 2.25 13.62
C GLU A 5 -32.01 3.16 12.82
N LEU A 6 -31.78 4.41 13.27
CA LEU A 6 -30.83 5.31 12.60
C LEU A 6 -29.40 5.22 13.16
N GLU A 7 -29.21 4.58 14.32
CA GLU A 7 -27.89 4.38 14.94
C GLU A 7 -27.16 3.13 14.40
N SER A 8 -27.77 2.35 13.51
CA SER A 8 -27.20 1.15 12.90
C SER A 8 -26.37 1.40 11.62
N ILE A 9 -26.29 2.64 11.12
CA ILE A 9 -25.59 2.96 9.85
C ILE A 9 -24.22 3.62 10.08
N THR A 10 -23.85 3.91 11.33
CA THR A 10 -22.59 4.56 11.67
C THR A 10 -21.68 3.63 12.49
N ASP A 11 -21.33 2.49 11.92
CA ASP A 11 -20.17 1.69 12.36
C ASP A 11 -19.08 1.63 11.27
N ARG A 12 -19.08 2.61 10.36
CA ARG A 12 -17.90 2.94 9.57
C ARG A 12 -17.00 3.78 10.45
N GLN A 13 -15.86 3.20 10.86
CA GLN A 13 -14.75 3.94 11.48
C GLN A 13 -14.53 5.26 10.73
N PRO A 14 -14.75 6.43 11.38
CA PRO A 14 -14.73 7.72 10.72
C PRO A 14 -13.33 8.32 10.78
N ASP A 15 -12.36 7.73 10.08
CA ASP A 15 -10.99 8.27 10.00
C ASP A 15 -10.15 7.80 8.81
N MET A 16 -10.73 7.18 7.77
CA MET A 16 -9.99 7.03 6.51
C MET A 16 -9.97 8.36 5.75
N VAL A 17 -8.83 9.07 5.82
CA VAL A 17 -8.51 10.12 4.85
C VAL A 17 -8.70 9.52 3.46
N ALA A 18 -9.69 10.01 2.71
CA ALA A 18 -9.92 9.58 1.34
C ALA A 18 -8.81 10.18 0.47
N TYR A 19 -7.89 9.33 0.03
CA TYR A 19 -6.78 9.75 -0.83
C TYR A 19 -7.28 9.86 -2.27
N PRO A 20 -6.96 10.95 -2.99
CA PRO A 20 -7.46 11.15 -4.36
C PRO A 20 -7.00 10.06 -5.33
N GLU A 21 -5.88 9.40 -5.06
CA GLU A 21 -5.32 8.32 -5.88
C GLU A 21 -5.99 6.97 -5.64
N GLU A 22 -6.81 6.82 -4.59
CA GLU A 22 -7.42 5.53 -4.19
C GLU A 22 -8.17 4.87 -5.35
N ALA A 23 -9.10 5.59 -5.97
CA ALA A 23 -9.90 5.08 -7.08
C ALA A 23 -9.04 4.75 -8.32
N LEU A 24 -8.00 5.54 -8.56
CA LEU A 24 -7.08 5.33 -9.68
C LEU A 24 -6.25 4.06 -9.49
N LEU A 25 -5.76 3.82 -8.28
CA LEU A 25 -5.00 2.64 -7.90
C LEU A 25 -5.85 1.36 -8.00
N ILE A 26 -7.08 1.41 -7.50
CA ILE A 26 -8.03 0.30 -7.60
C ILE A 26 -8.33 0.00 -9.08
N GLY A 27 -8.71 1.00 -9.86
CA GLY A 27 -9.01 0.81 -11.28
C GLY A 27 -7.83 0.29 -12.10
N ALA A 28 -6.61 0.73 -11.79
CA ALA A 28 -5.39 0.21 -12.40
C ALA A 28 -5.17 -1.28 -12.05
N ALA A 29 -5.38 -1.66 -10.79
CA ALA A 29 -5.30 -3.04 -10.36
C ALA A 29 -6.39 -3.92 -11.00
N GLU A 30 -7.64 -3.46 -11.04
CA GLU A 30 -8.75 -4.16 -11.69
C GLU A 30 -8.48 -4.40 -13.18
N SER A 31 -7.96 -3.38 -13.88
CA SER A 31 -7.55 -3.48 -15.28
C SER A 31 -6.52 -4.59 -15.49
N VAL A 32 -5.49 -4.65 -14.64
CA VAL A 32 -4.48 -5.73 -14.66
C VAL A 32 -5.06 -7.08 -14.27
N TRP A 33 -6.04 -7.12 -13.36
CA TRP A 33 -6.75 -8.35 -13.01
C TRP A 33 -7.50 -8.92 -14.21
N ASN A 34 -8.16 -8.04 -14.96
CA ASN A 34 -8.93 -8.34 -16.18
C ASN A 34 -8.05 -8.60 -17.42
N GLY A 35 -6.72 -8.61 -17.28
CA GLY A 35 -5.79 -8.99 -18.34
C GLY A 35 -5.31 -7.84 -19.23
N SER A 36 -5.56 -6.59 -18.84
CA SER A 36 -5.05 -5.42 -19.55
C SER A 36 -3.52 -5.36 -19.52
N ASP A 37 -2.94 -4.90 -20.62
CA ASP A 37 -1.52 -4.61 -20.81
C ASP A 37 -1.22 -3.10 -20.84
N ALA A 38 -2.21 -2.27 -20.50
CA ALA A 38 -2.07 -0.81 -20.49
C ALA A 38 -0.86 -0.35 -19.66
N GLN A 39 -0.17 0.67 -20.18
CA GLN A 39 0.91 1.32 -19.48
C GLN A 39 0.34 2.13 -18.31
N ILE A 40 0.84 1.86 -17.10
CA ILE A 40 0.39 2.51 -15.86
C ILE A 40 1.62 3.14 -15.21
N ASP A 41 1.52 4.41 -14.83
CA ASP A 41 2.48 5.13 -13.99
C ASP A 41 1.69 6.09 -13.10
N ILE A 42 1.48 5.71 -11.85
CA ILE A 42 0.69 6.47 -10.87
C ILE A 42 1.64 6.99 -9.80
N GLY A 43 1.68 8.30 -9.64
CA GLY A 43 2.30 8.95 -8.48
C GLY A 43 1.30 9.05 -7.34
N ILE A 44 1.76 8.77 -6.12
CA ILE A 44 1.01 8.93 -4.87
C ILE A 44 1.72 10.00 -4.05
N ASP A 45 0.98 11.02 -3.65
CA ASP A 45 1.54 12.12 -2.88
C ASP A 45 1.98 11.66 -1.50
N VAL A 46 3.17 12.12 -1.10
CA VAL A 46 3.73 11.78 0.21
C VAL A 46 3.60 12.92 1.19
N GLY A 47 3.20 12.56 2.41
CA GLY A 47 3.12 13.43 3.56
C GLY A 47 4.44 13.49 4.31
N GLY A 48 4.53 14.46 5.22
CA GLY A 48 5.76 14.75 5.97
C GLY A 48 6.32 13.56 6.76
N LYS A 49 5.49 12.56 7.12
CA LYS A 49 5.93 11.38 7.85
C LYS A 49 6.91 10.52 7.05
N LEU A 50 6.59 10.22 5.79
CA LEU A 50 7.50 9.44 4.93
C LEU A 50 8.72 10.26 4.55
N VAL A 51 8.54 11.55 4.28
CA VAL A 51 9.66 12.48 4.01
C VAL A 51 10.66 12.47 5.17
N ALA A 52 10.18 12.57 6.40
CA ALA A 52 11.03 12.52 7.59
C ALA A 52 11.72 11.16 7.78
N ALA A 53 11.02 10.05 7.49
CA ALA A 53 11.61 8.71 7.58
C ALA A 53 12.70 8.46 6.52
N MET A 54 12.69 9.21 5.42
CA MET A 54 13.60 9.06 4.29
C MET A 54 14.61 10.20 4.13
N SER A 55 14.59 11.21 5.01
CA SER A 55 15.40 12.43 4.88
C SER A 55 16.88 12.14 4.73
N ASP A 56 17.38 11.13 5.42
CA ASP A 56 18.80 10.78 5.43
C ASP A 56 19.25 10.06 4.13
N HIS A 57 18.31 9.74 3.24
CA HIS A 57 18.52 8.84 2.10
C HIS A 57 18.08 9.42 0.75
N LEU A 58 17.55 10.64 0.76
CA LEU A 58 17.15 11.33 -0.46
C LEU A 58 17.97 12.61 -0.58
N SER A 59 18.63 12.78 -1.73
CA SER A 59 19.32 14.02 -2.08
C SER A 59 18.35 15.13 -2.49
N ASP A 60 17.12 14.75 -2.87
CA ASP A 60 16.10 15.61 -3.45
C ASP A 60 14.81 15.53 -2.62
N THR A 61 13.98 16.57 -2.71
CA THR A 61 12.66 16.58 -2.08
C THR A 61 11.80 15.43 -2.59
N LEU A 62 11.28 14.61 -1.66
CA LEU A 62 10.33 13.55 -1.98
C LEU A 62 8.92 14.14 -2.07
N GLU A 63 8.39 14.19 -3.28
CA GLU A 63 7.02 14.67 -3.52
C GLU A 63 6.04 13.51 -3.70
N SER A 64 6.47 12.43 -4.37
CA SER A 64 5.59 11.29 -4.65
C SER A 64 6.34 9.94 -4.65
N VAL A 65 5.60 8.88 -4.36
CA VAL A 65 5.99 7.48 -4.59
C VAL A 65 5.23 6.94 -5.79
N PHE A 66 5.90 6.22 -6.68
CA PHE A 66 5.31 5.73 -7.92
C PHE A 66 5.01 4.23 -7.88
N ILE A 67 3.94 3.83 -8.55
CA ILE A 67 3.66 2.43 -8.89
C ILE A 67 3.41 2.31 -10.38
N ILE A 68 4.07 1.34 -11.02
CA ILE A 68 3.92 1.09 -12.46
C ILE A 68 3.28 -0.26 -12.75
N ASP A 69 2.88 -0.48 -14.01
CA ASP A 69 2.20 -1.70 -14.46
C ASP A 69 2.98 -2.99 -14.09
N SER A 70 4.31 -2.96 -14.17
CA SER A 70 5.13 -4.12 -13.81
C SER A 70 5.06 -4.46 -12.32
N ASP A 71 4.92 -3.46 -11.45
CA ASP A 71 4.80 -3.66 -10.01
C ASP A 71 3.42 -4.23 -9.66
N ILE A 72 2.35 -3.71 -10.27
CA ILE A 72 0.99 -4.24 -10.10
C ILE A 72 0.92 -5.70 -10.56
N ARG A 73 1.47 -6.02 -11.75
CA ARG A 73 1.55 -7.40 -12.25
C ARG A 73 2.41 -8.29 -11.35
N HIS A 74 3.49 -7.76 -10.78
CA HIS A 74 4.33 -8.48 -9.83
C HIS A 74 3.54 -8.85 -8.57
N ILE A 75 2.85 -7.87 -7.97
CA ILE A 75 2.02 -8.06 -6.77
C ILE A 75 0.92 -9.08 -7.06
N LYS A 76 0.18 -8.95 -8.18
CA LYS A 76 -0.80 -9.94 -8.62
C LYS A 76 -0.19 -11.34 -8.65
N ARG A 77 0.85 -11.54 -9.47
CA ARG A 77 1.45 -12.86 -9.69
C ARG A 77 2.00 -13.49 -8.40
N LYS A 78 2.47 -12.68 -7.45
CA LYS A 78 3.15 -13.18 -6.24
C LYS A 78 2.24 -13.28 -5.03
N HIS A 79 1.21 -12.45 -4.95
CA HIS A 79 0.45 -12.23 -3.72
C HIS A 79 -1.07 -12.33 -3.89
N SER A 80 -1.59 -12.65 -5.09
CA SER A 80 -3.05 -12.82 -5.29
C SER A 80 -3.57 -14.22 -4.98
N THR A 81 -2.71 -15.21 -4.73
CA THR A 81 -3.10 -16.61 -4.50
C THR A 81 -2.14 -17.31 -3.53
N SER A 82 -2.64 -18.28 -2.76
CA SER A 82 -1.83 -19.19 -1.93
C SER A 82 -0.95 -18.50 -0.88
N GLU A 83 -1.43 -17.40 -0.29
CA GLU A 83 -0.70 -16.66 0.76
C GLU A 83 -0.94 -17.21 2.18
N GLU A 84 -1.94 -18.09 2.36
CA GLU A 84 -2.33 -18.65 3.66
C GLU A 84 -1.19 -19.45 4.31
N GLU A 85 -0.41 -20.20 3.53
CA GLU A 85 0.76 -20.96 4.01
C GLU A 85 1.83 -20.07 4.65
N ARG A 86 1.79 -18.75 4.38
CA ARG A 86 2.71 -17.75 4.94
C ARG A 86 2.07 -16.89 6.02
N GLY A 87 0.88 -17.27 6.50
CA GLY A 87 0.06 -16.46 7.42
C GLY A 87 -0.36 -15.13 6.80
N GLN A 88 -0.50 -15.07 5.49
CA GLN A 88 -0.87 -13.89 4.72
C GLN A 88 -2.24 -14.07 4.07
N VAL A 89 -2.84 -12.96 3.67
CA VAL A 89 -4.10 -12.92 2.94
C VAL A 89 -3.80 -12.52 1.50
N ALA A 90 -4.48 -13.14 0.55
CA ALA A 90 -4.40 -12.76 -0.85
C ALA A 90 -4.70 -11.27 -1.04
N ILE A 91 -3.90 -10.65 -1.89
CA ILE A 91 -4.10 -9.28 -2.36
C ILE A 91 -5.16 -9.28 -3.46
N GLU A 92 -6.12 -8.38 -3.32
CA GLU A 92 -7.20 -8.09 -4.27
C GLU A 92 -7.05 -6.65 -4.79
N PRO A 93 -7.68 -6.29 -5.92
CA PRO A 93 -7.60 -4.94 -6.46
C PRO A 93 -7.95 -3.83 -5.47
N LEU A 94 -8.96 -4.06 -4.62
CA LEU A 94 -9.38 -3.11 -3.59
C LEU A 94 -8.27 -2.78 -2.59
N ASP A 95 -7.33 -3.70 -2.34
CA ASP A 95 -6.23 -3.46 -1.40
C ASP A 95 -5.26 -2.37 -1.89
N PHE A 96 -5.14 -2.15 -3.21
CA PHE A 96 -4.27 -1.11 -3.74
C PHE A 96 -4.71 0.29 -3.29
N GLY A 97 -6.00 0.49 -3.06
CA GLY A 97 -6.54 1.74 -2.49
C GLY A 97 -5.99 2.06 -1.09
N ARG A 98 -5.43 1.08 -0.38
CA ARG A 98 -4.84 1.28 0.95
C ARG A 98 -3.41 1.81 0.91
N MET A 99 -2.73 1.76 -0.23
CA MET A 99 -1.32 2.15 -0.35
C MET A 99 -1.06 3.60 0.10
N PRO A 100 -1.85 4.61 -0.27
CA PRO A 100 -1.62 5.98 0.18
C PRO A 100 -1.64 6.12 1.70
N ALA A 101 -2.62 5.48 2.36
CA ALA A 101 -2.69 5.48 3.81
C ALA A 101 -1.52 4.72 4.46
N VAL A 102 -1.03 3.63 3.86
CA VAL A 102 0.22 2.98 4.33
C VAL A 102 1.42 3.90 4.18
N LEU A 103 1.56 4.61 3.06
CA LEU A 103 2.69 5.52 2.80
C LEU A 103 2.69 6.72 3.75
N ASN A 104 1.53 7.26 4.07
CA ASN A 104 1.39 8.51 4.80
C ASN A 104 1.20 8.33 6.31
N GLU A 105 0.67 7.18 6.72
CA GLU A 105 0.24 6.94 8.09
C GLU A 105 0.73 5.61 8.66
N PHE A 106 1.82 5.05 8.12
CA PHE A 106 2.42 3.80 8.63
C PHE A 106 2.67 3.86 10.14
N GLY A 107 2.45 2.74 10.83
CA GLY A 107 2.83 2.58 12.23
C GLY A 107 4.33 2.38 12.38
N THR A 108 4.90 1.46 11.60
CA THR A 108 6.34 1.15 11.62
C THR A 108 6.97 1.31 10.23
N CYS A 109 8.26 1.63 10.23
CA CYS A 109 9.10 1.72 9.05
C CYS A 109 10.42 1.00 9.35
N GLU A 110 10.71 -0.05 8.59
CA GLU A 110 11.86 -0.91 8.78
C GLU A 110 12.73 -0.98 7.53
N TYR A 111 14.04 -1.06 7.72
CA TYR A 111 14.97 -1.38 6.65
C TYR A 111 15.03 -2.89 6.50
N THR A 112 14.78 -3.38 5.29
CA THR A 112 14.76 -4.84 5.06
C THR A 112 16.04 -5.29 4.40
N GLU A 113 16.28 -4.85 3.17
CA GLU A 113 17.40 -5.27 2.36
C GLU A 113 17.91 -4.11 1.51
N THR A 114 19.14 -4.25 1.04
CA THR A 114 19.69 -3.38 0.01
C THR A 114 19.68 -4.16 -1.31
N ASP A 115 19.25 -3.54 -2.40
CA ASP A 115 19.37 -4.22 -3.70
C ASP A 115 20.84 -4.36 -4.13
N LYS A 116 21.07 -5.07 -5.24
CA LYS A 116 22.42 -5.30 -5.79
C LYS A 116 23.16 -4.01 -6.15
N LEU A 117 22.47 -2.87 -6.23
CA LEU A 117 23.01 -1.56 -6.57
C LEU A 117 23.19 -0.66 -5.36
N GLY A 118 22.94 -1.15 -4.13
CA GLY A 118 23.05 -0.33 -2.93
C GLY A 118 21.79 0.45 -2.58
N ASN A 119 20.69 0.29 -3.33
CA ASN A 119 19.45 1.02 -3.04
C ASN A 119 18.73 0.40 -1.85
N LYS A 120 18.39 1.24 -0.86
CA LYS A 120 17.69 0.82 0.34
C LYS A 120 16.22 0.52 0.05
N LYS A 121 15.75 -0.57 0.63
CA LYS A 121 14.36 -1.02 0.59
C LYS A 121 13.71 -0.83 1.96
N LEU A 122 12.67 -0.01 1.99
CA LEU A 122 11.90 0.30 3.19
C LEU A 122 10.60 -0.49 3.22
N LEU A 123 10.34 -1.12 4.36
CA LEU A 123 9.10 -1.81 4.65
C LEU A 123 8.26 -0.93 5.57
N LEU A 124 7.13 -0.46 5.05
CA LEU A 124 6.14 0.32 5.77
C LEU A 124 5.01 -0.60 6.20
N THR A 125 4.60 -0.52 7.46
CA THR A 125 3.54 -1.36 8.01
C THR A 125 2.46 -0.51 8.64
N LYS A 126 1.19 -0.75 8.29
CA LYS A 126 0.02 -0.09 8.89
C LYS A 126 -1.05 -1.13 9.21
N SER A 127 -1.58 -1.06 10.43
CA SER A 127 -2.79 -1.78 10.83
C SER A 127 -4.02 -1.03 10.35
N MET A 128 -4.97 -1.75 9.76
CA MET A 128 -6.25 -1.25 9.27
C MET A 128 -7.33 -2.29 9.58
N GLY A 129 -8.14 -2.02 10.61
CA GLY A 129 -9.10 -2.98 11.14
C GLY A 129 -8.43 -4.28 11.58
N ASP A 130 -8.94 -5.40 11.10
CA ASP A 130 -8.44 -6.76 11.35
C ASP A 130 -7.24 -7.15 10.47
N THR A 131 -6.71 -6.21 9.68
CA THR A 131 -5.62 -6.48 8.75
C THR A 131 -4.40 -5.60 8.99
N MET A 132 -3.23 -6.14 8.68
CA MET A 132 -1.97 -5.41 8.61
C MET A 132 -1.51 -5.37 7.16
N CYS A 133 -1.36 -4.17 6.63
CA CYS A 133 -0.86 -3.92 5.29
C CYS A 133 0.63 -3.59 5.36
N LEU A 134 1.41 -4.25 4.51
CA LEU A 134 2.85 -4.08 4.41
C LEU A 134 3.17 -3.63 2.98
N VAL A 135 3.69 -2.42 2.83
CA VAL A 135 4.11 -1.87 1.52
C VAL A 135 5.61 -1.70 1.55
N THR A 136 6.27 -2.18 0.50
CA THR A 136 7.69 -1.94 0.34
C THR A 136 7.95 -0.88 -0.70
N VAL A 137 8.70 0.15 -0.33
CA VAL A 137 9.21 1.17 -1.25
C VAL A 137 10.71 1.07 -1.40
N GLN A 138 11.20 1.36 -2.59
CA GLN A 138 12.63 1.32 -2.89
C GLN A 138 12.99 2.47 -3.82
N ARG A 139 14.10 3.14 -3.52
CA ARG A 139 14.62 4.19 -4.41
C ARG A 139 15.14 3.53 -5.69
N GLY A 140 14.48 3.83 -6.81
CA GLY A 140 15.01 3.54 -8.14
C GLY A 140 16.02 4.60 -8.57
N LYS A 141 16.48 4.52 -9.82
CA LYS A 141 17.50 5.45 -10.36
C LYS A 141 17.08 6.93 -10.30
N ARG A 142 15.77 7.22 -10.37
CA ARG A 142 15.24 8.59 -10.49
C ARG A 142 14.06 8.89 -9.56
N LYS A 143 13.28 7.87 -9.19
CA LYS A 143 12.06 8.03 -8.41
C LYS A 143 11.97 6.97 -7.32
N LEU A 144 11.17 7.24 -6.29
CA LEU A 144 10.83 6.26 -5.26
C LEU A 144 9.68 5.40 -5.78
N GLU A 145 9.81 4.08 -5.70
CA GLU A 145 8.85 3.15 -6.33
C GLU A 145 8.34 2.11 -5.33
N ILE A 146 7.05 1.78 -5.42
CA ILE A 146 6.47 0.62 -4.74
C ILE A 146 6.98 -0.64 -5.42
N LYS A 147 7.51 -1.58 -4.63
CA LYS A 147 8.01 -2.86 -5.16
C LYS A 147 7.14 -4.05 -4.83
N THR A 148 6.45 -4.02 -3.69
CA THR A 148 5.49 -5.05 -3.35
C THR A 148 4.52 -4.57 -2.28
N MET A 149 3.39 -5.27 -2.20
CA MET A 149 2.40 -5.14 -1.15
C MET A 149 2.04 -6.54 -0.63
N ARG A 150 1.87 -6.64 0.68
CA ARG A 150 1.39 -7.85 1.37
C ARG A 150 0.33 -7.47 2.39
N LYS A 151 -0.55 -8.40 2.69
CA LYS A 151 -1.61 -8.24 3.68
C LYS A 151 -1.61 -9.44 4.61
N LYS A 152 -1.79 -9.19 5.91
CA LYS A 152 -1.93 -10.23 6.95
C LYS A 152 -3.20 -9.96 7.74
N ARG A 153 -3.86 -10.99 8.26
CA ARG A 153 -4.84 -10.81 9.33
C ARG A 153 -4.10 -10.60 10.64
N LEU A 154 -4.48 -9.56 11.37
CA LEU A 154 -4.13 -9.42 12.78
C LEU A 154 -5.03 -10.41 13.52
N GLY A 155 -4.43 -11.39 14.19
CA GLY A 155 -5.20 -12.43 14.86
C GLY A 155 -6.22 -11.81 15.81
N ALA A 156 -7.47 -12.30 15.78
CA ALA A 156 -8.27 -12.29 17.00
C ALA A 156 -7.43 -13.01 18.05
N SER A 157 -7.12 -12.37 19.17
CA SER A 157 -6.44 -13.00 20.28
C SER A 157 -7.14 -14.32 20.59
N CYS A 158 -6.40 -15.44 20.51
CA CYS A 158 -6.82 -16.68 21.17
C CYS A 158 -6.87 -16.46 22.68
#